data_AF-A0A151GEC7-F1
#
_entry.id   AF-A0A151GEC7-F1
#
_cell.length_a   1.000
_cell.length_b   1.000
_cell.length_c   1.000
_cell.angle_alpha   90.00
_cell.angle_beta   90.00
_cell.angle_gamma   90.00
#
_symmetry.space_group_name_H-M   'P 1'
#
loop_
_entity.id
_entity.type
_entity.pdbx_description
1 polymer ?
#
loop_
_entity_poly.entity_id
_entity_poly.type
_entity_poly.pdbx_seq_one_letter_code
_entity_poly.pdbx_strand_id
1 'polypeptide(L)'
;MSATPGEITSLFQTRLEQYIKPREQVNYVRRIVALHLASCTRDDTGLKPLSLAEHSDNADVYPDIKGVQKEYVEALRANTAARREFDEVLQAARVADESSSPLASRPDLVQEQLSLLKLRKRLGCLLAIQRSLDRVAEKPASHPDFLVGLETSADFQDPPDVPRIVTNRFAIEQASSKLDLQKRLYQLEKAVLRARLFLGQKERLLADARSRSANKPAVVSLGAKIEALHATRSELVSWMEAELSKASTNDTSPIDYAEEKRQEATTDETTIKLKTREVQQRYSQYVDARNQLLEVATREHSQASLPPPTRQTPSPKRTDGGPEPVEYLLTPYLEVLLSVSRQQKAIISQKSHVNAIMGKECKSACQVLSHLAEESQLLPSHPMEDCSKRRSGIRTEMESGSNDGSNISSLVQRWVYAADSAKMATLETVAETIETGQIALENCMNSLQGIDRLLGQDEDAKLDEGDAGSSLEKDGRRGGEETSFRGANKDKEKGRAPMQRPGDPWSRLRGEILT
;
A
#
# COMPACT_ATOMS: atom_id res chain seq x y z
N MET A 1 26.17 -48.30 -7.50
CA MET A 1 26.96 -49.00 -8.53
C MET A 1 27.42 -47.93 -9.52
N SER A 2 28.70 -47.56 -9.49
CA SER A 2 29.24 -46.47 -10.30
C SER A 2 29.64 -46.99 -11.68
N ALA A 3 28.95 -46.53 -12.72
CA ALA A 3 29.29 -46.83 -14.11
C ALA A 3 30.72 -46.34 -14.40
N THR A 4 31.54 -47.20 -15.00
CA THR A 4 32.93 -46.86 -15.30
C THR A 4 32.98 -45.87 -16.47
N PRO A 5 33.98 -44.96 -16.53
CA PRO A 5 34.04 -43.92 -17.57
C PRO A 5 34.07 -44.47 -19.01
N GLY A 6 34.45 -45.74 -19.20
CA GLY A 6 34.40 -46.43 -20.49
C GLY A 6 32.99 -46.80 -20.96
N GLU A 7 32.06 -47.07 -20.03
CA GLU A 7 30.66 -47.37 -20.37
C GLU A 7 29.95 -46.10 -20.84
N ILE A 8 30.23 -44.96 -20.18
CA ILE A 8 29.66 -43.66 -20.52
C ILE A 8 30.10 -43.23 -21.93
N THR A 9 31.37 -43.37 -22.27
CA THR A 9 31.88 -43.01 -23.61
C THR A 9 31.30 -43.89 -24.71
N SER A 10 31.10 -45.19 -24.45
CA SER A 10 30.43 -46.10 -25.41
C SER A 10 28.94 -45.75 -25.62
N LEU A 11 28.26 -45.28 -24.57
CA LEU A 11 26.86 -44.84 -24.63
C LEU A 11 26.73 -43.52 -25.40
N PHE A 12 27.69 -42.60 -25.25
CA PHE A 12 27.77 -41.39 -26.06
C PHE A 12 28.08 -41.70 -27.52
N GLN A 13 29.01 -42.61 -27.81
CA GLN A 13 29.34 -43.00 -29.19
C GLN A 13 28.15 -43.63 -29.90
N THR A 14 27.46 -44.60 -29.27
CA THR A 14 26.27 -45.23 -29.85
C THR A 14 25.11 -44.25 -30.07
N ARG A 15 24.91 -43.27 -29.17
CA ARG A 15 23.93 -42.20 -29.39
C ARG A 15 24.33 -41.24 -30.50
N LEU A 16 25.62 -40.89 -30.61
CA LEU A 16 26.11 -39.99 -31.65
C LEU A 16 26.16 -40.65 -33.03
N GLU A 17 26.43 -41.96 -33.11
CA GLU A 17 26.40 -42.73 -34.36
C GLU A 17 25.06 -42.65 -35.10
N GLN A 18 23.94 -42.52 -34.37
CA GLN A 18 22.62 -42.31 -34.98
C GLN A 18 22.52 -40.94 -35.71
N TYR A 19 23.32 -39.96 -35.32
CA TYR A 19 23.35 -38.61 -35.90
C TYR A 19 24.57 -38.35 -36.79
N ILE A 20 25.62 -39.17 -36.69
CA ILE A 20 26.83 -39.10 -37.53
C ILE A 20 26.58 -39.90 -38.82
N LYS A 21 26.05 -39.22 -39.83
CA LYS A 21 25.91 -39.81 -41.17
C LYS A 21 27.26 -39.91 -41.89
N PRO A 22 27.51 -40.94 -42.71
CA PRO A 22 28.75 -41.07 -43.48
C PRO A 22 28.92 -39.87 -44.41
N ARG A 23 30.17 -39.46 -44.64
CA ARG A 23 30.52 -38.25 -45.40
C ARG A 23 29.87 -38.21 -46.78
N GLU A 24 29.69 -39.36 -47.42
CA GLU A 24 29.04 -39.48 -48.73
C GLU A 24 27.55 -39.11 -48.67
N GLN A 25 26.82 -39.57 -47.64
CA GLN A 25 25.41 -39.20 -47.44
C GLN A 25 25.28 -37.71 -47.11
N VAL A 26 26.20 -37.16 -46.31
CA VAL A 26 26.21 -35.72 -46.00
C VAL A 26 26.48 -34.90 -47.27
N ASN A 27 27.42 -35.32 -48.12
CA ASN A 27 27.69 -34.67 -49.39
C ASN A 27 26.52 -34.81 -50.38
N TYR A 28 25.83 -35.95 -50.40
CA TYR A 28 24.62 -36.16 -51.19
C TYR A 28 23.48 -35.24 -50.74
N VAL A 29 23.22 -35.17 -49.42
CA VAL A 29 22.23 -34.24 -48.86
C VAL A 29 22.61 -32.79 -49.13
N ARG A 30 23.89 -32.42 -48.97
CA ARG A 30 24.38 -31.07 -49.32
C ARG A 30 24.17 -30.76 -50.79
N ARG A 31 24.39 -31.71 -51.69
CA ARG A 31 24.16 -31.54 -53.14
C ARG A 31 22.68 -31.37 -53.44
N ILE A 32 21.81 -32.16 -52.84
CA ILE A 32 20.35 -32.02 -52.98
C ILE A 32 19.88 -30.66 -52.47
N VAL A 33 20.30 -30.27 -51.26
CA VAL A 33 19.95 -28.97 -50.68
C VAL A 33 20.50 -27.83 -51.53
N ALA A 34 21.74 -27.94 -52.02
CA ALA A 34 22.32 -26.94 -52.92
C ALA A 34 21.53 -26.82 -54.24
N LEU A 35 21.09 -27.94 -54.83
CA LEU A 35 20.24 -27.93 -56.02
C LEU A 35 18.86 -27.34 -55.73
N HIS A 36 18.25 -27.65 -54.58
CA HIS A 36 16.97 -27.05 -54.17
C HIS A 36 17.11 -25.55 -53.93
N LEU A 37 18.14 -25.11 -53.21
CA LEU A 37 18.39 -23.70 -52.96
C LEU A 37 18.67 -22.96 -54.27
N ALA A 38 19.49 -23.54 -55.16
CA ALA A 38 19.73 -22.99 -56.50
C ALA A 38 18.45 -22.88 -57.33
N SER A 39 17.50 -23.82 -57.18
CA SER A 39 16.20 -23.75 -57.85
C SER A 39 15.25 -22.71 -57.25
N CYS A 40 15.39 -22.38 -55.97
CA CYS A 40 14.63 -21.33 -55.29
C CYS A 40 15.20 -19.93 -55.58
N THR A 41 16.51 -19.82 -55.81
CA THR A 41 17.18 -18.59 -56.23
C THR A 41 17.19 -18.51 -57.76
N ARG A 42 16.04 -18.29 -58.38
CA ARG A 42 15.93 -18.16 -59.84
C ARG A 42 16.38 -16.77 -60.32
N ASP A 43 17.53 -16.30 -59.84
CA ASP A 43 18.17 -15.08 -60.32
C ASP A 43 19.69 -15.27 -60.37
N ASP A 44 20.25 -15.02 -61.55
CA ASP A 44 21.63 -15.23 -61.98
C ASP A 44 22.64 -14.26 -61.32
N THR A 45 22.58 -14.10 -60.01
CA THR A 45 23.57 -13.33 -59.25
C THR A 45 24.31 -14.25 -58.28
N GLY A 46 25.55 -14.58 -58.67
CA GLY A 46 26.40 -15.56 -58.01
C GLY A 46 26.45 -15.40 -56.49
N LEU A 47 26.20 -16.50 -55.80
CA LEU A 47 26.59 -16.84 -54.42
C LEU A 47 26.85 -15.62 -53.51
N LYS A 48 25.83 -14.81 -53.29
CA LYS A 48 25.84 -13.86 -52.16
C LYS A 48 25.77 -14.71 -50.88
N PRO A 49 26.62 -14.48 -49.87
CA PRO A 49 26.49 -15.20 -48.61
C PRO A 49 25.10 -14.91 -48.03
N LEU A 50 24.37 -15.98 -47.68
CA LEU A 50 23.01 -15.96 -47.10
C LEU A 50 22.85 -14.99 -45.91
N SER A 51 23.97 -14.55 -45.34
CA SER A 51 24.08 -13.59 -44.26
C SER A 51 23.72 -12.14 -44.64
N LEU A 52 23.57 -11.79 -45.92
CA LEU A 52 23.32 -10.41 -46.39
C LEU A 52 22.17 -10.29 -47.41
N ALA A 53 21.25 -11.25 -47.43
CA ALA A 53 19.99 -11.08 -48.16
C ALA A 53 19.05 -10.19 -47.34
N GLU A 54 19.18 -8.88 -47.54
CA GLU A 54 18.13 -7.91 -47.24
C GLU A 54 16.86 -8.39 -47.94
N HIS A 55 15.78 -8.57 -47.17
CA HIS A 55 14.58 -9.28 -47.60
C HIS A 55 13.85 -8.47 -48.68
N SER A 56 14.29 -8.60 -49.93
CA SER A 56 13.53 -8.16 -51.08
C SER A 56 12.30 -9.05 -51.18
N ASP A 57 11.14 -8.43 -50.99
CA ASP A 57 9.83 -8.98 -51.30
C ASP A 57 9.87 -9.65 -52.68
N ASN A 58 9.19 -10.79 -52.78
CA ASN A 58 8.93 -11.57 -54.01
C ASN A 58 9.89 -12.73 -54.31
N ALA A 59 10.17 -13.57 -53.32
CA ALA A 59 10.38 -14.99 -53.63
C ALA A 59 9.00 -15.64 -53.84
N ASP A 60 8.58 -15.76 -55.10
CA ASP A 60 7.37 -16.49 -55.46
C ASP A 60 7.41 -17.91 -54.87
N VAL A 61 6.35 -18.23 -54.15
CA VAL A 61 6.24 -19.46 -53.37
C VAL A 61 6.24 -20.64 -54.31
N TYR A 62 7.26 -21.48 -54.22
CA TYR A 62 7.27 -22.78 -54.87
C TYR A 62 5.98 -23.53 -54.47
N PRO A 63 5.15 -24.01 -55.42
CA PRO A 63 3.81 -24.52 -55.11
C PRO A 63 3.78 -25.88 -54.39
N ASP A 64 4.92 -26.43 -53.98
CA ASP A 64 5.03 -27.78 -53.40
C ASP A 64 5.40 -27.82 -51.90
N ILE A 65 5.43 -26.67 -51.22
CA ILE A 65 5.61 -26.63 -49.76
C ILE A 65 4.28 -27.02 -49.09
N LYS A 66 4.19 -28.24 -48.55
CA LYS A 66 2.99 -28.78 -47.88
C LYS A 66 3.24 -29.02 -46.39
N GLY A 67 2.18 -28.84 -45.58
CA GLY A 67 2.21 -29.08 -44.13
C GLY A 67 2.86 -27.97 -43.32
N VAL A 68 3.53 -28.34 -42.21
CA VAL A 68 4.11 -27.42 -41.20
C VAL A 68 5.05 -26.37 -41.79
N GLN A 69 5.75 -26.70 -42.88
CA GLN A 69 6.64 -25.75 -43.55
C GLN A 69 5.87 -24.60 -44.19
N LYS A 70 4.65 -24.83 -44.69
CA LYS A 70 3.79 -23.79 -45.25
C LYS A 70 3.30 -22.85 -44.15
N GLU A 71 2.83 -23.42 -43.03
CA GLU A 71 2.39 -22.66 -41.86
C GLU A 71 3.53 -21.81 -41.28
N TYR A 72 4.75 -22.36 -41.24
CA TYR A 72 5.93 -21.62 -40.79
C TYR A 72 6.27 -20.45 -41.72
N VAL A 73 6.23 -20.65 -43.04
CA VAL A 73 6.49 -19.58 -44.01
C VAL A 73 5.38 -18.52 -43.96
N GLU A 74 4.12 -18.92 -43.78
CA GLU A 74 2.98 -18.02 -43.59
C GLU A 74 3.11 -17.21 -42.30
N ALA A 75 3.49 -17.85 -41.20
CA ALA A 75 3.75 -17.19 -39.93
C ALA A 75 4.93 -16.20 -40.01
N LEU A 76 5.99 -16.56 -40.76
CA LEU A 76 7.09 -15.64 -41.02
C LEU A 76 6.65 -14.43 -41.82
N ARG A 77 5.83 -14.61 -42.87
CA ARG A 77 5.27 -13.49 -43.65
C ARG A 77 4.40 -12.58 -42.79
N ALA A 78 3.52 -13.17 -41.98
CA ALA A 78 2.70 -12.42 -41.04
C ALA A 78 3.56 -11.66 -40.03
N ASN A 79 4.66 -12.26 -39.55
CA ASN A 79 5.59 -11.58 -38.64
C ASN A 79 6.31 -10.42 -39.33
N THR A 80 6.77 -10.60 -40.57
CA THR A 80 7.42 -9.53 -41.33
C THR A 80 6.45 -8.40 -41.67
N ALA A 81 5.20 -8.71 -42.01
CA ALA A 81 4.16 -7.72 -42.26
C ALA A 81 3.84 -6.93 -40.97
N ALA A 82 3.63 -7.62 -39.84
CA ALA A 82 3.37 -6.99 -38.55
C ALA A 82 4.53 -6.10 -38.09
N ARG A 83 5.79 -6.48 -38.37
CA ARG A 83 6.95 -5.63 -38.08
C ARG A 83 6.96 -4.37 -38.93
N ARG A 84 6.64 -4.47 -40.22
CA ARG A 84 6.53 -3.30 -41.11
C ARG A 84 5.43 -2.36 -40.66
N GLU A 85 4.24 -2.87 -40.35
CA GLU A 85 3.14 -2.06 -39.81
C GLU A 85 3.54 -1.37 -38.50
N PHE A 86 4.25 -2.07 -37.61
CA PHE A 86 4.76 -1.49 -36.38
C PHE A 86 5.79 -0.38 -36.64
N ASP A 87 6.72 -0.60 -37.56
CA ASP A 87 7.73 0.39 -37.94
C ASP A 87 7.08 1.61 -38.63
N GLU A 88 6.06 1.40 -39.45
CA GLU A 88 5.24 2.47 -40.06
C GLU A 88 4.52 3.30 -38.99
N VAL A 89 3.90 2.65 -37.99
CA VAL A 89 3.26 3.32 -36.85
C VAL A 89 4.28 4.10 -36.02
N LEU A 90 5.47 3.54 -35.80
CA LEU A 90 6.56 4.24 -35.11
C LEU A 90 7.05 5.46 -35.91
N GLN A 91 7.19 5.34 -37.23
CA GLN A 91 7.57 6.46 -38.09
C GLN A 91 6.48 7.52 -38.15
N ALA A 92 5.20 7.14 -38.25
CA ALA A 92 4.07 8.05 -38.21
C ALA A 92 3.99 8.81 -36.87
N ALA A 93 4.27 8.14 -35.75
CA ALA A 93 4.35 8.77 -34.43
C ALA A 93 5.52 9.78 -34.34
N ARG A 94 6.68 9.46 -34.94
CA ARG A 94 7.83 10.39 -35.00
C ARG A 94 7.54 11.62 -35.88
N VAL A 95 6.88 11.44 -37.03
CA VAL A 95 6.52 12.55 -37.91
C VAL A 95 5.43 13.44 -37.29
N ALA A 96 4.51 12.86 -36.51
CA ALA A 96 3.53 13.63 -35.74
C ALA A 96 4.19 14.52 -34.68
N ASP A 97 5.20 14.01 -33.95
CA ASP A 97 5.98 14.77 -32.96
C ASP A 97 6.78 15.93 -33.57
N GLU A 98 7.27 15.81 -34.81
CA GLU A 98 8.03 16.90 -35.47
C GLU A 98 7.15 18.02 -36.05
N SER A 99 5.86 17.76 -36.27
CA SER A 99 4.89 18.77 -36.76
C SER A 99 4.23 19.59 -35.64
N SER A 100 4.40 19.19 -34.38
CA SER A 100 4.03 19.96 -33.21
C SER A 100 5.23 20.73 -32.65
N SER A 101 5.15 22.07 -32.68
CA SER A 101 6.03 22.99 -31.96
C SER A 101 6.41 22.46 -30.55
N PRO A 102 7.66 22.61 -30.09
CA PRO A 102 8.15 21.94 -28.89
C PRO A 102 7.55 22.60 -27.64
N LEU A 103 6.35 22.19 -27.24
CA LEU A 103 5.88 22.41 -25.88
C LEU A 103 6.70 21.51 -24.95
N ALA A 104 7.76 22.11 -24.42
CA ALA A 104 8.41 21.80 -23.15
C ALA A 104 8.23 20.36 -22.65
N SER A 105 9.29 19.58 -22.83
CA SER A 105 9.63 18.39 -22.07
C SER A 105 9.09 18.45 -20.63
N ARG A 106 7.93 17.84 -20.41
CA ARG A 106 7.39 17.56 -19.08
C ARG A 106 7.68 16.08 -18.80
N PRO A 107 8.80 15.76 -18.13
CA PRO A 107 9.13 14.38 -17.74
C PRO A 107 8.01 13.74 -16.89
N ASP A 108 7.17 14.57 -16.28
CA ASP A 108 6.01 14.17 -15.47
C ASP A 108 4.95 13.39 -16.27
N LEU A 109 4.67 13.74 -17.53
CA LEU A 109 3.63 13.03 -18.31
C LEU A 109 4.10 11.63 -18.69
N VAL A 110 5.36 11.49 -19.10
CA VAL A 110 5.96 10.18 -19.42
C VAL A 110 6.10 9.33 -18.17
N GLN A 111 6.48 9.94 -17.05
CA GLN A 111 6.56 9.27 -15.76
C GLN A 111 5.18 8.84 -15.24
N GLU A 112 4.15 9.66 -15.47
CA GLU A 112 2.75 9.33 -15.18
C GLU A 112 2.29 8.15 -16.05
N GLN A 113 2.55 8.17 -17.36
CA GLN A 113 2.22 7.06 -18.26
C GLN A 113 2.96 5.78 -17.88
N LEU A 114 4.25 5.85 -17.51
CA LEU A 114 5.02 4.72 -17.02
C LEU A 114 4.46 4.19 -15.69
N SER A 115 4.02 5.07 -14.79
CA SER A 115 3.39 4.68 -13.53
C SER A 115 2.06 3.97 -13.77
N LEU A 116 1.24 4.45 -14.72
CA LEU A 116 -0.01 3.82 -15.14
C LEU A 116 0.22 2.45 -15.78
N LEU A 117 1.22 2.32 -16.64
CA LEU A 117 1.60 1.02 -17.23
C LEU A 117 2.08 0.03 -16.17
N LYS A 118 2.89 0.49 -15.20
CA LYS A 118 3.30 -0.34 -14.05
C LYS A 118 2.09 -0.76 -13.22
N LEU A 119 1.14 0.14 -12.99
CA LEU A 119 -0.08 -0.15 -12.24
C LEU A 119 -0.97 -1.17 -12.97
N ARG A 120 -1.15 -1.02 -14.29
CA ARG A 120 -1.87 -1.99 -15.15
C ARG A 120 -1.20 -3.36 -15.14
N LYS A 121 0.13 -3.41 -15.20
CA LYS A 121 0.88 -4.67 -15.09
C LYS A 121 0.66 -5.34 -13.72
N ARG A 122 0.71 -4.56 -12.63
CA ARG A 122 0.42 -5.06 -11.28
C ARG A 122 -1.01 -5.58 -11.16
N LEU A 123 -1.99 -4.86 -11.70
CA LEU A 123 -3.37 -5.30 -11.75
C LEU A 123 -3.50 -6.61 -12.54
N GLY A 124 -2.84 -6.73 -13.71
CA GLY A 124 -2.79 -7.96 -14.49
C GLY A 124 -2.20 -9.14 -13.71
N CYS A 125 -1.12 -8.92 -12.95
CA CYS A 125 -0.54 -9.93 -12.07
C CYS A 125 -1.50 -10.32 -10.94
N LEU A 126 -2.16 -9.36 -10.29
CA LEU A 126 -3.14 -9.63 -9.24
C LEU A 126 -4.34 -10.40 -9.77
N LEU A 127 -4.85 -10.06 -10.96
CA LEU A 127 -5.91 -10.82 -11.61
C LEU A 127 -5.46 -12.22 -12.02
N ALA A 128 -4.20 -12.40 -12.43
CA ALA A 128 -3.67 -13.73 -12.71
C ALA A 128 -3.56 -14.58 -11.44
N ILE A 129 -3.12 -13.97 -10.33
CA ILE A 129 -3.07 -14.62 -9.01
C ILE A 129 -4.49 -14.94 -8.55
N GLN A 130 -5.43 -14.00 -8.65
CA GLN A 130 -6.83 -14.21 -8.31
C GLN A 130 -7.42 -15.35 -9.15
N ARG A 131 -7.23 -15.36 -10.47
CA ARG A 131 -7.67 -16.48 -11.33
C ARG A 131 -7.02 -17.80 -10.94
N SER A 132 -5.75 -17.81 -10.51
CA SER A 132 -5.09 -19.03 -10.04
C SER A 132 -5.65 -19.49 -8.69
N LEU A 133 -5.98 -18.56 -7.79
CA LEU A 133 -6.64 -18.85 -6.52
C LEU A 133 -8.08 -19.31 -6.74
N ASP A 134 -8.82 -18.68 -7.63
CA ASP A 134 -10.18 -19.08 -8.03
C ASP A 134 -10.15 -20.49 -8.63
N ARG A 135 -9.16 -20.80 -9.48
CA ARG A 135 -8.96 -22.18 -10.01
C ARG A 135 -8.62 -23.21 -8.93
N VAL A 136 -7.92 -22.80 -7.88
CA VAL A 136 -7.62 -23.66 -6.72
C VAL A 136 -8.84 -23.74 -5.78
N ALA A 137 -9.66 -22.70 -5.71
CA ALA A 137 -10.88 -22.66 -4.90
C ALA A 137 -12.04 -23.43 -5.55
N GLU A 138 -12.16 -23.40 -6.89
CA GLU A 138 -13.12 -24.17 -7.68
C GLU A 138 -12.89 -25.69 -7.59
N LYS A 139 -11.69 -26.12 -7.18
CA LYS A 139 -11.32 -27.53 -7.04
C LYS A 139 -10.81 -27.79 -5.62
N PRO A 140 -11.67 -28.21 -4.67
CA PRO A 140 -11.25 -28.40 -3.29
C PRO A 140 -10.10 -29.41 -3.22
N ALA A 141 -9.11 -29.12 -2.36
CA ALA A 141 -7.91 -29.91 -2.08
C ALA A 141 -8.16 -31.35 -1.57
N SER A 142 -9.39 -31.84 -1.66
CA SER A 142 -9.83 -33.19 -1.32
C SER A 142 -9.84 -34.16 -2.50
N HIS A 143 -9.51 -33.75 -3.73
CA HIS A 143 -9.32 -34.69 -4.83
C HIS A 143 -7.88 -35.24 -4.85
N PRO A 144 -7.66 -36.56 -4.71
CA PRO A 144 -6.34 -37.17 -4.57
C PRO A 144 -5.44 -36.98 -5.80
N ASP A 145 -5.98 -36.63 -6.97
CA ASP A 145 -5.21 -36.46 -8.21
C ASP A 145 -4.41 -35.14 -8.27
N PHE A 146 -4.70 -34.13 -7.44
CA PHE A 146 -4.03 -32.81 -7.51
C PHE A 146 -2.70 -32.77 -6.76
N LEU A 147 -2.53 -33.62 -5.73
CA LEU A 147 -1.26 -33.77 -5.01
C LEU A 147 -0.27 -34.68 -5.74
N VAL A 148 -0.77 -35.56 -6.62
CA VAL A 148 0.06 -36.48 -7.41
C VAL A 148 0.96 -35.72 -8.41
N GLY A 149 0.52 -34.57 -8.93
CA GLY A 149 1.35 -33.74 -9.83
C GLY A 149 2.51 -33.03 -9.14
N LEU A 150 2.45 -32.84 -7.82
CA LEU A 150 3.53 -32.23 -7.04
C LEU A 150 4.54 -33.28 -6.55
N GLU A 151 4.11 -34.53 -6.37
CA GLU A 151 5.02 -35.64 -6.00
C GLU A 151 5.75 -36.26 -7.21
N THR A 152 5.26 -36.08 -8.44
CA THR A 152 6.02 -36.43 -9.67
C THR A 152 6.99 -35.32 -10.12
N SER A 153 7.12 -34.24 -9.34
CA SER A 153 8.09 -33.16 -9.56
C SER A 153 9.49 -33.51 -9.03
N ALA A 154 9.87 -34.79 -9.06
CA ALA A 154 11.22 -35.24 -8.75
C ALA A 154 12.22 -35.00 -9.91
N ASP A 155 11.77 -34.39 -11.02
CA ASP A 155 12.57 -34.09 -12.21
C ASP A 155 12.98 -32.60 -12.33
N PHE A 156 12.81 -31.80 -11.28
CA PHE A 156 13.48 -30.51 -11.22
C PHE A 156 14.95 -30.74 -10.87
N GLN A 157 15.82 -30.58 -11.87
CA GLN A 157 17.24 -30.27 -11.65
C GLN A 157 17.38 -29.28 -10.49
N ASP A 158 18.34 -29.54 -9.60
CA ASP A 158 18.73 -28.60 -8.55
C ASP A 158 18.79 -27.18 -9.13
N PRO A 159 18.14 -26.19 -8.48
CA PRO A 159 18.21 -24.82 -8.96
C PRO A 159 19.68 -24.39 -9.05
N PRO A 160 20.09 -23.69 -10.13
CA PRO A 160 21.48 -23.29 -10.30
C PRO A 160 21.92 -22.47 -9.08
N ASP A 161 23.03 -22.91 -8.48
CA ASP A 161 23.59 -22.32 -7.25
C ASP A 161 23.75 -20.81 -7.44
N VAL A 162 22.91 -20.04 -6.72
CA VAL A 162 22.84 -18.59 -6.89
C VAL A 162 24.18 -18.01 -6.46
N PRO A 163 24.82 -17.14 -7.26
CA PRO A 163 26.14 -16.62 -6.95
C PRO A 163 26.16 -16.00 -5.56
N ARG A 164 27.11 -16.43 -4.71
CA ARG A 164 27.29 -15.98 -3.31
C ARG A 164 27.42 -14.45 -3.16
N ILE A 165 27.69 -13.74 -4.26
CA ILE A 165 27.72 -12.28 -4.34
C ILE A 165 26.33 -11.68 -4.08
N VAL A 166 25.27 -12.33 -4.54
CA VAL A 166 23.88 -11.85 -4.37
C VAL A 166 23.41 -12.09 -2.93
N THR A 167 23.68 -13.26 -2.35
CA THR A 167 23.32 -13.57 -0.96
C THR A 167 24.13 -12.75 0.05
N ASN A 168 25.42 -12.49 -0.21
CA ASN A 168 26.23 -11.61 0.62
C ASN A 168 25.77 -10.13 0.53
N ARG A 169 25.31 -9.66 -0.63
CA ARG A 169 24.71 -8.32 -0.74
C ARG A 169 23.44 -8.19 0.11
N PHE A 170 22.55 -9.17 0.05
CA PHE A 170 21.35 -9.17 0.89
C PHE A 170 21.68 -9.30 2.39
N ALA A 171 22.71 -10.06 2.77
CA ALA A 171 23.13 -10.17 4.17
C ALA A 171 23.75 -8.86 4.70
N ILE A 172 24.58 -8.18 3.89
CA ILE A 172 25.18 -6.89 4.24
C ILE A 172 24.10 -5.79 4.29
N GLU A 173 23.16 -5.78 3.34
CA GLU A 173 22.04 -4.83 3.29
C GLU A 173 21.04 -5.06 4.44
N GLN A 174 20.84 -6.31 4.88
CA GLN A 174 20.08 -6.62 6.09
C GLN A 174 20.80 -6.17 7.37
N ALA A 175 22.12 -6.26 7.45
CA ALA A 175 22.88 -5.78 8.61
C ALA A 175 22.88 -4.23 8.70
N SER A 176 23.04 -3.54 7.56
CA SER A 176 22.99 -2.07 7.52
C SER A 176 21.57 -1.52 7.72
N SER A 177 20.55 -2.20 7.19
CA SER A 177 19.15 -1.81 7.42
C SER A 177 18.69 -2.07 8.85
N LYS A 178 19.18 -3.12 9.53
CA LYS A 178 18.93 -3.33 10.97
C LYS A 178 19.52 -2.20 11.83
N LEU A 179 20.74 -1.75 11.52
CA LEU A 179 21.37 -0.61 12.20
C LEU A 179 20.66 0.73 11.87
N ASP A 180 20.18 0.92 10.64
CA ASP A 180 19.38 2.10 10.27
C ASP A 180 18.00 2.10 10.95
N LEU A 181 17.34 0.93 11.04
CA LEU A 181 16.08 0.77 11.77
C LEU A 181 16.25 1.08 13.26
N GLN A 182 17.31 0.58 13.91
CA GLN A 182 17.57 0.90 15.32
C GLN A 182 17.83 2.40 15.54
N LYS A 183 18.56 3.06 14.64
CA LYS A 183 18.75 4.52 14.68
C LYS A 183 17.44 5.28 14.52
N ARG A 184 16.57 4.84 13.61
CA ARG A 184 15.23 5.42 13.41
C ARG A 184 14.31 5.18 14.60
N LEU A 185 14.36 4.00 15.21
CA LEU A 185 13.63 3.68 16.44
C LEU A 185 14.08 4.58 17.58
N TYR A 186 15.39 4.77 17.78
CA TYR A 186 15.91 5.69 18.79
C TYR A 186 15.49 7.15 18.53
N GLN A 187 15.48 7.59 17.26
CA GLN A 187 14.98 8.91 16.90
C GLN A 187 13.48 9.06 17.17
N LEU A 188 12.69 8.01 16.90
CA LEU A 188 11.26 7.98 17.17
C LEU A 188 11.00 7.99 18.68
N GLU A 189 11.67 7.15 19.46
CA GLU A 189 11.60 7.16 20.93
C GLU A 189 11.95 8.52 21.50
N LYS A 190 13.02 9.15 21.02
CA LYS A 190 13.41 10.50 21.41
C LYS A 190 12.35 11.53 21.03
N ALA A 191 11.75 11.43 19.85
CA ALA A 191 10.68 12.31 19.40
C ALA A 191 9.40 12.12 20.23
N VAL A 192 9.03 10.88 20.55
CA VAL A 192 7.88 10.53 21.38
C VAL A 192 8.08 11.05 22.80
N LEU A 193 9.27 10.88 23.39
CA LEU A 193 9.57 11.41 24.72
C LEU A 193 9.49 12.95 24.73
N ARG A 194 10.04 13.62 23.73
CA ARG A 194 9.91 15.08 23.59
C ARG A 194 8.45 15.50 23.44
N ALA A 195 7.68 14.82 22.60
CA ALA A 195 6.27 15.11 22.40
C ALA A 195 5.46 14.93 23.69
N ARG A 196 5.71 13.86 24.44
CA ARG A 196 5.09 13.62 25.76
C ARG A 196 5.43 14.72 26.77
N LEU A 197 6.69 15.17 26.80
CA LEU A 197 7.09 16.30 27.65
C LEU A 197 6.40 17.60 27.24
N PHE A 198 6.32 17.91 25.94
CA PHE A 198 5.61 19.09 25.44
C PHE A 198 4.12 19.02 25.74
N LEU A 199 3.50 17.85 25.58
CA LEU A 199 2.10 17.63 25.92
C LEU A 199 1.85 17.91 27.41
N GLY A 200 2.65 17.32 28.30
CA GLY A 200 2.52 17.54 29.74
C GLY A 200 2.72 19.01 30.14
N GLN A 201 3.64 19.73 29.48
CA GLN A 201 3.79 21.18 29.69
C GLN A 201 2.54 21.96 29.23
N LYS A 202 1.99 21.63 28.06
CA LYS A 202 0.79 22.28 27.52
C LYS A 202 -0.44 22.00 28.39
N GLU A 203 -0.61 20.78 28.87
CA GLU A 203 -1.69 20.40 29.78
C GLU A 203 -1.62 21.15 31.11
N ARG A 204 -0.41 21.33 31.68
CA ARG A 204 -0.21 22.15 32.88
C ARG A 204 -0.57 23.61 32.63
N LEU A 205 -0.10 24.21 31.53
CA LEU A 205 -0.46 25.58 31.16
C LEU A 205 -1.97 25.74 30.93
N LEU A 206 -2.62 24.72 30.38
CA LEU A 206 -4.06 24.69 30.17
C LEU A 206 -4.80 24.60 31.53
N ALA A 207 -4.36 23.73 32.43
CA ALA A 207 -4.90 23.62 33.78
C ALA A 207 -4.76 24.95 34.56
N ASP A 208 -3.61 25.61 34.45
CA ASP A 208 -3.36 26.93 35.03
C ASP A 208 -4.25 28.01 34.41
N ALA A 209 -4.46 28.00 33.08
CA ALA A 209 -5.38 28.92 32.43
C ALA A 209 -6.83 28.68 32.85
N ARG A 210 -7.23 27.41 32.99
CA ARG A 210 -8.57 27.01 33.46
C ARG A 210 -8.79 27.45 34.91
N SER A 211 -7.84 27.23 35.82
CA SER A 211 -7.96 27.66 37.22
C SER A 211 -8.04 29.19 37.33
N ARG A 212 -7.25 29.93 36.53
CA ARG A 212 -7.35 31.40 36.42
C ARG A 212 -8.69 31.87 35.86
N SER A 213 -9.33 31.10 34.97
CA SER A 213 -10.64 31.42 34.42
C SER A 213 -11.80 31.08 35.36
N ALA A 214 -11.66 30.02 36.18
CA ALA A 214 -12.66 29.59 37.16
C ALA A 214 -12.81 30.59 38.33
N ASN A 215 -11.75 31.34 38.64
CA ASN A 215 -11.75 32.34 39.71
C ASN A 215 -12.31 33.71 39.29
N LYS A 216 -12.86 33.85 38.07
CA LYS A 216 -13.46 35.12 37.61
C LYS A 216 -14.95 35.17 37.96
N PRO A 217 -15.46 36.29 38.51
CA PRO A 217 -16.86 36.40 38.93
C PRO A 217 -17.81 36.31 37.73
N ALA A 218 -18.94 35.61 37.93
CA ALA A 218 -19.93 35.28 36.90
C ALA A 218 -20.71 36.47 36.31
N VAL A 219 -20.49 37.69 36.81
CA VAL A 219 -21.12 38.92 36.31
C VAL A 219 -20.08 39.73 35.56
N VAL A 220 -19.84 39.38 34.30
CA VAL A 220 -19.00 40.14 33.37
C VAL A 220 -19.90 41.15 32.65
N SER A 221 -19.55 42.43 32.70
CA SER A 221 -20.29 43.49 32.00
C SER A 221 -20.30 43.23 30.48
N LEU A 222 -21.39 43.60 29.80
CA LEU A 222 -21.54 43.39 28.36
C LEU A 222 -20.41 44.07 27.55
N GLY A 223 -19.92 45.22 28.03
CA GLY A 223 -18.76 45.92 27.45
C GLY A 223 -17.47 45.10 27.53
N ALA A 224 -17.16 44.54 28.70
CA ALA A 224 -16.00 43.67 28.88
C ALA A 224 -16.09 42.38 28.04
N LYS A 225 -17.31 41.88 27.78
CA LYS A 225 -17.53 40.75 26.87
C LYS A 225 -17.24 41.12 25.40
N ILE A 226 -17.65 42.30 24.95
CA ILE A 226 -17.37 42.78 23.59
C ILE A 226 -15.87 43.04 23.42
N GLU A 227 -15.22 43.65 24.40
CA GLU A 227 -13.76 43.87 24.39
C GLU A 227 -12.99 42.56 24.40
N ALA A 228 -13.41 41.57 25.20
CA ALA A 228 -12.81 40.24 25.19
C ALA A 228 -13.00 39.54 23.82
N LEU A 229 -14.17 39.65 23.20
CA LEU A 229 -14.41 39.11 21.86
C LEU A 229 -13.60 39.84 20.78
N HIS A 230 -13.40 41.14 20.92
CA HIS A 230 -12.53 41.90 20.03
C HIS A 230 -11.06 41.49 20.22
N ALA A 231 -10.63 41.30 21.47
CA ALA A 231 -9.28 40.83 21.80
C ALA A 231 -9.02 39.41 21.25
N THR A 232 -9.96 38.47 21.43
CA THR A 232 -9.84 37.12 20.86
C THR A 232 -9.88 37.17 19.33
N ARG A 233 -10.70 38.03 18.72
CA ARG A 233 -10.67 38.25 17.28
C ARG A 233 -9.30 38.76 16.81
N SER A 234 -8.73 39.77 17.47
CA SER A 234 -7.41 40.30 17.10
C SER A 234 -6.29 39.29 17.30
N GLU A 235 -6.36 38.47 18.36
CA GLU A 235 -5.38 37.41 18.62
C GLU A 235 -5.50 36.27 17.61
N LEU A 236 -6.72 35.88 17.22
CA LEU A 236 -6.95 34.89 16.15
C LEU A 236 -6.47 35.41 14.79
N VAL A 237 -6.72 36.67 14.47
CA VAL A 237 -6.22 37.30 13.25
C VAL A 237 -4.70 37.30 13.26
N SER A 238 -4.07 37.75 14.36
CA SER A 238 -2.61 37.73 14.50
C SER A 238 -2.03 36.31 14.43
N TRP A 239 -2.72 35.31 15.03
CA TRP A 239 -2.31 33.92 14.95
C TRP A 239 -2.42 33.37 13.52
N MET A 240 -3.51 33.68 12.81
CA MET A 240 -3.66 33.30 11.40
C MET A 240 -2.61 33.98 10.53
N GLU A 241 -2.33 35.26 10.73
CA GLU A 241 -1.26 35.98 10.02
C GLU A 241 0.13 35.38 10.33
N ALA A 242 0.38 35.01 11.59
CA ALA A 242 1.60 34.33 12.01
C ALA A 242 1.72 32.91 11.42
N GLU A 243 0.61 32.19 11.27
CA GLU A 243 0.61 30.85 10.69
C GLU A 243 0.71 30.89 9.16
N LEU A 244 0.07 31.86 8.51
CA LEU A 244 0.20 32.13 7.08
C LEU A 244 1.61 32.60 6.72
N SER A 245 2.26 33.41 7.55
CA SER A 245 3.66 33.81 7.33
C SER A 245 4.64 32.65 7.50
N LYS A 246 4.43 31.74 8.47
CA LYS A 246 5.23 30.51 8.58
C LYS A 246 5.01 29.56 7.41
N ALA A 247 3.76 29.38 6.97
CA ALA A 247 3.44 28.57 5.81
C ALA A 247 4.07 29.12 4.52
N SER A 248 4.14 30.45 4.38
CA SER A 248 4.84 31.13 3.26
C SER A 248 6.37 30.99 3.32
N THR A 249 6.95 30.88 4.52
CA THR A 249 8.41 30.81 4.71
C THR A 249 8.97 29.38 4.63
N ASN A 250 8.13 28.35 4.73
CA ASN A 250 8.56 26.94 4.81
C ASN A 250 8.97 26.32 3.45
N ASP A 251 8.86 27.08 2.34
CA ASP A 251 9.30 26.66 0.99
C ASP A 251 10.76 27.06 0.66
N THR A 252 11.53 27.58 1.62
CA THR A 252 12.96 27.83 1.43
C THR A 252 13.79 27.09 2.47
N SER A 253 14.52 26.07 2.00
CA SER A 253 15.52 25.33 2.77
C SER A 253 16.57 26.25 3.41
N PRO A 254 17.10 25.90 4.60
CA PRO A 254 18.08 26.73 5.28
C PRO A 254 19.47 26.51 4.68
N ILE A 255 19.92 27.44 3.84
CA ILE A 255 21.32 27.56 3.43
C ILE A 255 21.70 29.05 3.50
N ASP A 256 22.65 29.34 4.39
CA ASP A 256 23.50 30.53 4.54
C ASP A 256 23.22 31.77 3.66
N TYR A 257 22.29 32.64 4.08
CA TYR A 257 22.26 34.05 3.65
C TYR A 257 21.69 34.95 4.76
N ALA A 258 22.45 35.12 5.85
CA ALA A 258 22.06 35.98 6.97
C ALA A 258 22.54 37.44 6.86
N GLU A 259 23.32 37.79 5.83
CA GLU A 259 23.94 39.14 5.74
C GLU A 259 23.49 40.01 4.56
N GLU A 260 22.85 39.47 3.51
CA GLU A 260 22.33 40.30 2.39
C GLU A 260 20.91 40.84 2.62
N LYS A 261 20.12 40.22 3.51
CA LYS A 261 18.68 40.51 3.67
C LYS A 261 18.35 41.83 4.38
N ARG A 262 19.35 42.59 4.86
CA ARG A 262 19.14 43.91 5.52
C ARG A 262 19.17 45.08 4.55
N GLN A 263 19.70 44.94 3.34
CA GLN A 263 19.74 46.02 2.35
C GLN A 263 18.56 45.95 1.36
N GLU A 264 18.09 44.75 1.01
CA GLU A 264 16.99 44.55 0.03
C GLU A 264 15.58 44.89 0.56
N ALA A 265 15.33 44.76 1.87
CA ALA A 265 14.01 45.04 2.44
C ALA A 265 13.58 46.53 2.29
N THR A 266 14.55 47.45 2.20
CA THR A 266 14.27 48.89 2.02
C THR A 266 14.09 49.28 0.55
N THR A 267 14.72 48.55 -0.37
CA THR A 267 14.49 48.70 -1.82
C THR A 267 13.16 48.08 -2.23
N ASP A 268 12.74 46.99 -1.60
CA ASP A 268 11.43 46.36 -1.85
C ASP A 268 10.28 47.25 -1.37
N GLU A 269 10.38 47.86 -0.20
CA GLU A 269 9.31 48.74 0.30
C GLU A 269 9.16 50.02 -0.57
N THR A 270 10.26 50.57 -1.05
CA THR A 270 10.24 51.77 -1.92
C THR A 270 9.78 51.45 -3.34
N THR A 271 10.15 50.30 -3.89
CA THR A 271 9.67 49.83 -5.20
C THR A 271 8.19 49.44 -5.16
N ILE A 272 7.71 48.82 -4.07
CA ILE A 272 6.29 48.55 -3.85
C ILE A 272 5.49 49.85 -3.75
N LYS A 273 6.00 50.87 -3.03
CA LYS A 273 5.37 52.20 -2.97
C LYS A 273 5.33 52.92 -4.32
N LEU A 274 6.35 52.75 -5.17
CA LEU A 274 6.34 53.28 -6.54
C LEU A 274 5.32 52.54 -7.42
N LYS A 275 5.25 51.22 -7.34
CA LYS A 275 4.30 50.39 -8.10
C LYS A 275 2.85 50.64 -7.69
N THR A 276 2.58 50.81 -6.41
CA THR A 276 1.24 51.16 -5.92
C THR A 276 0.80 52.54 -6.39
N ARG A 277 1.70 53.54 -6.40
CA ARG A 277 1.40 54.85 -7.02
C ARG A 277 1.15 54.75 -8.51
N GLU A 278 1.94 53.95 -9.23
CA GLU A 278 1.76 53.70 -10.67
C GLU A 278 0.37 53.06 -10.94
N VAL A 279 -0.04 52.08 -10.14
CA VAL A 279 -1.36 51.45 -10.24
C VAL A 279 -2.49 52.43 -9.90
N GLN A 280 -2.33 53.25 -8.86
CA GLN A 280 -3.31 54.29 -8.52
C GLN A 280 -3.49 55.31 -9.65
N GLN A 281 -2.40 55.75 -10.27
CA GLN A 281 -2.43 56.68 -11.40
C GLN A 281 -3.11 56.05 -12.64
N ARG A 282 -2.81 54.78 -12.95
CA ARG A 282 -3.49 54.07 -14.05
C ARG A 282 -4.98 53.89 -13.76
N TYR A 283 -5.34 53.61 -12.50
CA TYR A 283 -6.74 53.47 -12.11
C TYR A 283 -7.49 54.80 -12.16
N SER A 284 -6.87 55.92 -11.76
CA SER A 284 -7.50 57.25 -11.90
C SER A 284 -7.72 57.60 -13.37
N GLN A 285 -6.73 57.37 -14.23
CA GLN A 285 -6.87 57.56 -15.69
C GLN A 285 -7.99 56.70 -16.28
N TYR A 286 -8.11 55.45 -15.83
CA TYR A 286 -9.21 54.56 -16.25
C TYR A 286 -10.58 55.09 -15.81
N VAL A 287 -10.70 55.58 -14.58
CA VAL A 287 -11.95 56.17 -14.07
C VAL A 287 -12.29 57.44 -14.84
N ASP A 288 -11.32 58.30 -15.12
CA ASP A 288 -11.52 59.52 -15.90
C ASP A 288 -11.97 59.21 -17.33
N ALA A 289 -11.32 58.24 -18.00
CA ALA A 289 -11.72 57.79 -19.33
C ALA A 289 -13.13 57.18 -19.33
N ARG A 290 -13.49 56.42 -18.29
CA ARG A 290 -14.83 55.86 -18.13
C ARG A 290 -15.88 56.95 -17.90
N ASN A 291 -15.56 57.96 -17.09
CA ASN A 291 -16.45 59.09 -16.85
C ASN A 291 -16.66 59.91 -18.14
N GLN A 292 -15.61 60.14 -18.92
CA GLN A 292 -15.72 60.77 -20.24
C GLN A 292 -16.61 59.95 -21.20
N LEU A 293 -16.47 58.62 -21.21
CA LEU A 293 -17.34 57.75 -22.00
C LEU A 293 -18.81 57.83 -21.54
N LEU A 294 -19.04 57.86 -20.23
CA LEU A 294 -20.38 58.04 -19.66
C LEU A 294 -20.97 59.42 -19.97
N GLU A 295 -20.17 60.48 -19.96
CA GLU A 295 -20.58 61.82 -20.37
C GLU A 295 -20.96 61.87 -21.86
N VAL A 296 -20.19 61.21 -22.73
CA VAL A 296 -20.55 61.09 -24.16
C VAL A 296 -21.83 60.28 -24.33
N ALA A 297 -21.96 59.13 -23.67
CA ALA A 297 -23.14 58.27 -23.76
C ALA A 297 -24.41 58.96 -23.21
N THR A 298 -24.29 59.75 -22.14
CA THR A 298 -25.41 60.52 -21.58
C THR A 298 -25.76 61.74 -22.43
N ARG A 299 -24.78 62.38 -23.07
CA ARG A 299 -25.01 63.47 -24.03
C ARG A 299 -25.71 62.97 -25.30
N GLU A 300 -25.35 61.79 -25.79
CA GLU A 300 -26.03 61.13 -26.92
C GLU A 300 -27.46 60.69 -26.56
N HIS A 301 -27.69 60.15 -25.36
CA HIS A 301 -29.03 59.78 -24.89
C HIS A 301 -29.95 60.99 -24.60
N SER A 302 -29.39 62.15 -24.30
CA SER A 302 -30.18 63.36 -23.97
C SER A 302 -30.65 64.14 -25.22
N GLN A 303 -30.14 63.84 -26.42
CA GLN A 303 -30.54 64.51 -27.66
C GLN A 303 -31.58 63.73 -28.49
N ALA A 304 -32.00 62.53 -28.07
CA ALA A 304 -33.03 61.76 -28.75
C ALA A 304 -34.40 61.88 -28.04
N SER A 305 -35.01 63.06 -28.12
CA SER A 305 -36.45 63.23 -27.89
C SER A 305 -37.16 63.17 -29.24
N LEU A 306 -37.97 62.13 -29.48
CA LEU A 306 -39.21 62.07 -30.30
C LEU A 306 -39.71 60.59 -30.40
N PRO A 307 -41.01 60.33 -30.72
CA PRO A 307 -41.94 59.48 -29.96
C PRO A 307 -42.16 58.05 -30.57
N PRO A 308 -43.10 57.19 -30.08
CA PRO A 308 -42.97 55.72 -30.07
C PRO A 308 -43.33 55.01 -31.40
N PRO A 309 -42.92 53.73 -31.57
CA PRO A 309 -42.79 53.11 -32.89
C PRO A 309 -44.05 52.41 -33.39
N THR A 310 -44.37 52.61 -34.67
CA THR A 310 -45.31 51.77 -35.43
C THR A 310 -44.54 50.79 -36.32
N ARG A 311 -44.71 49.51 -35.96
CA ARG A 311 -44.74 48.26 -36.75
C ARG A 311 -44.59 48.38 -38.30
N GLN A 312 -43.61 47.66 -38.86
CA GLN A 312 -43.70 46.61 -39.92
C GLN A 312 -42.60 46.62 -41.02
N THR A 313 -41.93 45.46 -41.15
CA THR A 313 -41.48 44.73 -42.37
C THR A 313 -40.28 45.24 -43.24
N PRO A 314 -39.62 44.33 -44.00
CA PRO A 314 -38.15 44.21 -44.03
C PRO A 314 -37.44 44.59 -45.35
N SER A 315 -36.09 44.63 -45.25
CA SER A 315 -35.05 44.56 -46.33
C SER A 315 -34.73 45.88 -47.07
N PRO A 316 -33.52 46.13 -47.64
CA PRO A 316 -32.31 45.29 -47.77
C PRO A 316 -30.98 45.96 -47.31
N LYS A 317 -29.95 45.10 -47.20
CA LYS A 317 -28.50 45.33 -47.34
C LYS A 317 -27.98 46.77 -47.21
N ARG A 318 -27.23 47.03 -46.13
CA ARG A 318 -26.12 47.96 -46.11
C ARG A 318 -24.83 47.19 -45.83
N THR A 319 -23.98 47.13 -46.84
CA THR A 319 -22.54 46.97 -46.69
C THR A 319 -21.98 48.28 -46.16
N ASP A 320 -21.44 48.26 -44.95
CA ASP A 320 -20.39 49.21 -44.57
C ASP A 320 -19.51 48.57 -43.50
N GLY A 321 -18.20 48.78 -43.62
CA GLY A 321 -17.15 48.04 -42.93
C GLY A 321 -17.23 48.15 -41.41
N GLY A 322 -17.59 47.04 -40.77
CA GLY A 322 -17.30 46.79 -39.35
C GLY A 322 -15.95 46.06 -39.23
N PRO A 323 -15.18 46.29 -38.15
CA PRO A 323 -13.94 45.57 -37.93
C PRO A 323 -14.24 44.07 -37.88
N GLU A 324 -13.32 43.29 -38.46
CA GLU A 324 -13.35 41.84 -38.57
C GLU A 324 -13.87 41.16 -37.29
N PRO A 325 -14.77 40.16 -37.36
CA PRO A 325 -15.55 39.75 -36.20
C PRO A 325 -14.66 38.95 -35.23
N VAL A 326 -14.25 39.62 -34.15
CA VAL A 326 -13.58 39.01 -32.98
C VAL A 326 -14.43 37.86 -32.37
N GLU A 327 -15.71 37.77 -32.73
CA GLU A 327 -16.63 36.67 -32.40
C GLU A 327 -16.15 35.29 -32.90
N TYR A 328 -15.46 35.20 -34.04
CA TYR A 328 -14.90 33.92 -34.54
C TYR A 328 -13.66 33.45 -33.76
N LEU A 329 -12.95 34.36 -33.08
CA LEU A 329 -11.78 34.02 -32.27
C LEU A 329 -12.16 33.55 -30.86
N LEU A 330 -13.27 34.06 -30.32
CA LEU A 330 -13.74 33.75 -28.95
C LEU A 330 -14.67 32.52 -28.87
N THR A 331 -15.35 32.18 -29.96
CA THR A 331 -16.26 31.02 -30.07
C THR A 331 -15.63 29.69 -29.64
N PRO A 332 -14.42 29.29 -30.08
CA PRO A 332 -13.82 28.03 -29.63
C PRO A 332 -13.53 28.01 -28.13
N TYR A 333 -13.13 29.14 -27.53
CA TYR A 333 -12.90 29.21 -26.08
C TYR A 333 -14.18 29.09 -25.26
N LEU A 334 -15.29 29.65 -25.75
CA LEU A 334 -16.60 29.51 -25.12
C LEU A 334 -17.14 28.08 -25.23
N GLU A 335 -16.91 27.40 -26.35
CA GLU A 335 -17.25 25.99 -26.52
C GLU A 335 -16.45 25.10 -25.56
N VAL A 336 -15.14 25.34 -25.43
CA VAL A 336 -14.30 24.63 -24.46
C VAL A 336 -14.80 24.88 -23.04
N LEU A 337 -15.09 26.12 -22.66
CA LEU A 337 -15.58 26.45 -21.32
C LEU A 337 -16.95 25.81 -21.03
N LEU A 338 -17.85 25.78 -22.01
CA LEU A 338 -19.13 25.08 -21.91
C LEU A 338 -18.94 23.56 -21.77
N SER A 339 -17.99 22.97 -22.49
CA SER A 339 -17.69 21.53 -22.38
C SER A 339 -17.15 21.18 -20.99
N VAL A 340 -16.25 22.00 -20.45
CA VAL A 340 -15.70 21.86 -19.09
C VAL A 340 -16.81 22.04 -18.06
N SER A 341 -17.71 23.02 -18.24
CA SER A 341 -18.86 23.23 -17.35
C SER A 341 -19.79 22.02 -17.33
N ARG A 342 -20.07 21.41 -18.50
CA ARG A 342 -20.86 20.18 -18.61
C ARG A 342 -20.16 19.01 -17.91
N GLN A 343 -18.85 18.85 -18.09
CA GLN A 343 -18.07 17.82 -17.42
C GLN A 343 -18.07 17.99 -15.90
N GLN A 344 -17.90 19.22 -15.41
CA GLN A 344 -17.97 19.53 -13.98
C GLN A 344 -19.35 19.19 -13.40
N LYS A 345 -20.44 19.53 -14.09
CA LYS A 345 -21.80 19.14 -13.68
C LYS A 345 -21.97 17.62 -13.63
N ALA A 346 -21.45 16.90 -14.63
CA ALA A 346 -21.48 15.44 -14.64
C ALA A 346 -20.70 14.84 -13.47
N ILE A 347 -19.49 15.35 -13.18
CA ILE A 347 -18.67 14.90 -12.04
C ILE A 347 -19.38 15.19 -10.71
N ILE A 348 -19.98 16.37 -10.55
CA ILE A 348 -20.74 16.72 -9.34
C ILE A 348 -21.93 15.75 -9.15
N SER A 349 -22.65 15.44 -10.22
CA SER A 349 -23.76 14.48 -10.19
C SER A 349 -23.29 13.06 -9.87
N GLN A 350 -22.13 12.64 -10.41
CA GLN A 350 -21.55 11.34 -10.08
C GLN A 350 -21.12 11.29 -8.62
N LYS A 351 -20.47 12.34 -8.12
CA LYS A 351 -20.04 12.46 -6.72
C LYS A 351 -21.23 12.41 -5.77
N SER A 352 -22.32 13.13 -6.07
CA SER A 352 -23.52 13.10 -5.24
C SER A 352 -24.17 11.71 -5.24
N HIS A 353 -24.22 11.03 -6.39
CA HIS A 353 -24.73 9.67 -6.51
C HIS A 353 -23.89 8.66 -5.69
N VAL A 354 -22.56 8.71 -5.81
CA VAL A 354 -21.66 7.84 -5.02
C VAL A 354 -21.80 8.12 -3.53
N ASN A 355 -21.83 9.38 -3.11
CA ASN A 355 -22.05 9.73 -1.71
C ASN A 355 -23.42 9.26 -1.19
N ALA A 356 -24.46 9.32 -2.01
CA ALA A 356 -25.78 8.80 -1.65
C ALA A 356 -25.77 7.28 -1.47
N ILE A 357 -25.09 6.54 -2.35
CA ILE A 357 -24.93 5.08 -2.20
C ILE A 357 -24.10 4.77 -0.95
N MET A 358 -22.91 5.37 -0.78
CA MET A 358 -22.09 5.16 0.41
C MET A 358 -22.84 5.49 1.70
N GLY A 359 -23.65 6.55 1.70
CA GLY A 359 -24.51 6.90 2.84
C GLY A 359 -25.58 5.84 3.12
N LYS A 360 -26.17 5.22 2.09
CA LYS A 360 -27.13 4.11 2.25
C LYS A 360 -26.44 2.85 2.79
N GLU A 361 -25.30 2.48 2.24
CA GLU A 361 -24.52 1.32 2.67
C GLU A 361 -24.03 1.49 4.12
N CYS A 362 -23.51 2.67 4.48
CA CYS A 362 -23.12 2.97 5.86
C CYS A 362 -24.29 2.85 6.83
N LYS A 363 -25.47 3.37 6.47
CA LYS A 363 -26.67 3.24 7.32
C LYS A 363 -27.14 1.79 7.45
N SER A 364 -27.11 1.02 6.36
CA SER A 364 -27.43 -0.41 6.39
C SER A 364 -26.44 -1.17 7.27
N ALA A 365 -25.13 -0.91 7.15
CA ALA A 365 -24.11 -1.50 7.99
C ALA A 365 -24.30 -1.12 9.48
N CYS A 366 -24.59 0.15 9.79
CA CYS A 366 -24.95 0.57 11.14
C CYS A 366 -26.15 -0.21 11.68
N GLN A 367 -27.22 -0.36 10.90
CA GLN A 367 -28.42 -1.08 11.33
C GLN A 367 -28.13 -2.56 11.61
N VAL A 368 -27.37 -3.23 10.73
CA VAL A 368 -26.95 -4.61 10.93
C VAL A 368 -26.08 -4.74 12.17
N LEU A 369 -25.12 -3.83 12.39
CA LEU A 369 -24.28 -3.85 13.60
C LEU A 369 -25.07 -3.58 14.89
N SER A 370 -26.09 -2.71 14.84
CA SER A 370 -26.99 -2.47 15.97
C SER A 370 -27.86 -3.68 16.27
N HIS A 371 -28.42 -4.33 15.25
CA HIS A 371 -29.20 -5.57 15.42
C HIS A 371 -28.32 -6.68 16.00
N LEU A 372 -27.12 -6.86 15.45
CA LEU A 372 -26.16 -7.83 15.99
C LEU A 372 -25.78 -7.50 17.43
N ALA A 373 -25.74 -6.21 17.79
CA ALA A 373 -25.45 -5.78 19.15
C ALA A 373 -26.57 -6.16 20.12
N GLU A 374 -27.83 -6.02 19.70
CA GLU A 374 -29.01 -6.45 20.45
C GLU A 374 -29.08 -7.98 20.62
N GLU A 375 -28.65 -8.74 19.61
CA GLU A 375 -28.59 -10.21 19.68
C GLU A 375 -27.38 -10.73 20.48
N SER A 376 -26.28 -9.97 20.51
CA SER A 376 -25.08 -10.41 21.20
C SER A 376 -25.17 -10.24 22.71
N GLN A 377 -24.80 -11.28 23.43
CA GLN A 377 -24.61 -11.21 24.89
C GLN A 377 -23.24 -10.64 25.27
N LEU A 378 -22.33 -10.52 24.29
CA LEU A 378 -20.95 -10.07 24.50
C LEU A 378 -20.86 -8.61 24.93
N LEU A 379 -21.58 -7.71 24.23
CA LEU A 379 -21.56 -6.28 24.53
C LEU A 379 -22.16 -5.93 25.91
N PRO A 380 -23.30 -6.51 26.33
CA PRO A 380 -23.80 -6.34 27.70
C PRO A 380 -22.87 -6.88 28.78
N SER A 381 -22.17 -8.00 28.51
CA SER A 381 -21.23 -8.60 29.47
C SER A 381 -19.93 -7.81 29.64
N HIS A 382 -19.50 -7.11 28.58
CA HIS A 382 -18.29 -6.30 28.57
C HIS A 382 -18.59 -4.87 28.09
N PRO A 383 -19.33 -4.07 28.89
CA PRO A 383 -19.67 -2.70 28.52
C PRO A 383 -18.39 -1.86 28.46
N MET A 384 -18.16 -1.22 27.32
CA MET A 384 -17.10 -0.22 27.25
C MET A 384 -17.45 0.93 28.20
N GLU A 385 -16.53 1.28 29.10
CA GLU A 385 -16.66 2.51 29.86
C GLU A 385 -16.58 3.68 28.88
N ASP A 386 -17.74 4.11 28.40
CA ASP A 386 -17.83 5.32 27.60
C ASP A 386 -17.14 6.43 28.41
N CYS A 387 -16.05 6.98 27.88
CA CYS A 387 -15.43 8.22 28.36
C CYS A 387 -16.39 9.43 28.26
N SER A 388 -17.68 9.21 27.98
CA SER A 388 -18.77 10.18 27.95
C SER A 388 -19.49 10.34 29.30
N LYS A 389 -19.09 9.66 30.38
CA LYS A 389 -19.51 9.98 31.76
C LYS A 389 -18.88 11.30 32.27
N ARG A 390 -19.05 12.38 31.51
CA ARG A 390 -19.11 13.78 31.96
C ARG A 390 -20.15 14.56 31.15
N ARG A 391 -21.36 14.03 30.94
CA ARG A 391 -22.54 14.89 30.74
C ARG A 391 -23.85 14.17 31.01
N SER A 392 -24.18 14.07 32.29
CA SER A 392 -25.59 14.03 32.69
C SER A 392 -26.17 15.44 32.50
N GLY A 393 -27.33 15.53 31.85
CA GLY A 393 -28.19 16.70 31.85
C GLY A 393 -28.09 17.62 30.63
N ILE A 394 -28.71 17.24 29.52
CA ILE A 394 -29.78 18.02 28.85
C ILE A 394 -30.11 17.32 27.52
N ARG A 395 -31.36 16.88 27.48
CA ARG A 395 -32.06 16.38 26.31
C ARG A 395 -32.27 17.56 25.37
N THR A 396 -31.64 17.58 24.20
CA THR A 396 -32.04 18.45 23.10
C THR A 396 -31.88 17.69 21.80
N GLU A 397 -33.04 17.22 21.34
CA GLU A 397 -33.30 16.66 20.03
C GLU A 397 -33.03 17.74 18.97
N MET A 398 -31.79 17.90 18.48
CA MET A 398 -31.51 18.66 17.25
C MET A 398 -30.04 18.57 16.78
N GLU A 399 -29.49 17.37 16.62
CA GLU A 399 -28.26 17.19 15.81
C GLU A 399 -28.39 15.96 14.89
N SER A 400 -29.38 16.05 13.99
CA SER A 400 -29.40 15.23 12.77
C SER A 400 -28.68 16.01 11.68
N GLY A 401 -27.38 15.82 11.57
CA GLY A 401 -26.60 16.44 10.51
C GLY A 401 -25.10 16.26 10.66
N SER A 402 -24.55 15.30 9.92
CA SER A 402 -23.14 15.23 9.46
C SER A 402 -22.12 14.33 10.16
N ASN A 403 -22.48 13.41 11.06
CA ASN A 403 -21.47 12.50 11.66
C ASN A 403 -21.76 10.99 11.51
N ASP A 404 -22.39 10.56 10.41
CA ASP A 404 -22.68 9.14 10.15
C ASP A 404 -21.42 8.25 10.00
N GLY A 405 -20.29 8.82 9.57
CA GLY A 405 -19.02 8.07 9.49
C GLY A 405 -18.40 7.77 10.86
N SER A 406 -18.64 8.64 11.85
CA SER A 406 -18.19 8.44 13.24
C SER A 406 -18.99 7.32 13.92
N ASN A 407 -20.22 7.06 13.45
CA ASN A 407 -21.12 6.08 14.07
C ASN A 407 -20.65 4.64 13.83
N ILE A 408 -20.25 4.26 12.61
CA ILE A 408 -19.76 2.89 12.35
C ILE A 408 -18.47 2.64 13.11
N SER A 409 -17.51 3.57 13.04
CA SER A 409 -16.21 3.39 13.70
C SER A 409 -16.37 3.25 15.21
N SER A 410 -17.25 4.05 15.84
CA SER A 410 -17.50 3.95 17.28
C SER A 410 -18.25 2.67 17.66
N LEU A 411 -19.21 2.23 16.84
CA LEU A 411 -19.87 0.94 17.03
C LEU A 411 -18.89 -0.22 16.95
N VAL A 412 -18.07 -0.28 15.90
CA VAL A 412 -17.03 -1.31 15.72
C VAL A 412 -16.01 -1.27 16.86
N GLN A 413 -15.63 -0.09 17.34
CA GLN A 413 -14.70 0.03 18.46
C GLN A 413 -15.24 -0.61 19.75
N ARG A 414 -16.56 -0.49 20.02
CA ARG A 414 -17.19 -1.18 21.17
C ARG A 414 -17.11 -2.70 21.04
N TRP A 415 -17.31 -3.23 19.83
CA TRP A 415 -17.16 -4.66 19.56
C TRP A 415 -15.73 -5.16 19.76
N VAL A 416 -14.75 -4.40 19.28
CA VAL A 416 -13.33 -4.73 19.47
C VAL A 416 -13.00 -4.75 20.96
N TYR A 417 -13.41 -3.72 21.70
CA TYR A 417 -13.20 -3.66 23.14
C TYR A 417 -13.86 -4.83 23.88
N ALA A 418 -15.13 -5.15 23.56
CA ALA A 418 -15.84 -6.25 24.19
C ALA A 418 -15.18 -7.60 23.89
N ALA A 419 -14.70 -7.81 22.67
CA ALA A 419 -13.95 -9.02 22.29
C ALA A 419 -12.62 -9.14 23.04
N ASP A 420 -11.87 -8.04 23.14
CA ASP A 420 -10.61 -8.02 23.90
C ASP A 420 -10.85 -8.24 25.40
N SER A 421 -11.89 -7.62 25.97
CA SER A 421 -12.27 -7.80 27.37
C SER A 421 -12.70 -9.24 27.67
N ALA A 422 -13.52 -9.84 26.81
CA ALA A 422 -13.90 -11.24 26.93
C ALA A 422 -12.70 -12.18 26.83
N LYS A 423 -11.78 -11.91 25.89
CA LYS A 423 -10.53 -12.65 25.78
C LYS A 423 -9.71 -12.55 27.07
N MET A 424 -9.54 -11.36 27.62
CA MET A 424 -8.81 -11.18 28.88
C MET A 424 -9.48 -11.92 30.03
N ALA A 425 -10.80 -11.81 30.16
CA ALA A 425 -11.56 -12.53 31.19
C ALA A 425 -11.39 -14.05 31.07
N THR A 426 -11.43 -14.60 29.85
CA THR A 426 -11.18 -16.04 29.66
C THR A 426 -9.75 -16.45 30.04
N LEU A 427 -8.75 -15.61 29.72
CA LEU A 427 -7.37 -15.88 30.11
C LEU A 427 -7.17 -15.79 31.63
N GLU A 428 -7.84 -14.85 32.29
CA GLU A 428 -7.83 -14.70 33.74
C GLU A 428 -8.45 -15.92 34.42
N THR A 429 -9.63 -16.38 33.99
CA THR A 429 -10.24 -17.60 34.54
C THR A 429 -9.36 -18.84 34.35
N VAL A 430 -8.69 -18.97 33.20
CA VAL A 430 -7.74 -20.06 32.97
C VAL A 430 -6.54 -19.94 33.91
N ALA A 431 -5.98 -18.74 34.09
CA ALA A 431 -4.90 -18.51 35.03
C ALA A 431 -5.29 -18.86 36.47
N GLU A 432 -6.47 -18.42 36.93
CA GLU A 432 -7.01 -18.76 38.25
C GLU A 432 -7.19 -20.29 38.42
N THR A 433 -7.67 -21.00 37.40
CA THR A 433 -7.81 -22.47 37.47
C THR A 433 -6.46 -23.19 37.51
N ILE A 434 -5.43 -22.63 36.87
CA ILE A 434 -4.07 -23.18 36.92
C ILE A 434 -3.45 -22.91 38.28
N GLU A 435 -3.60 -21.70 38.82
CA GLU A 435 -3.10 -21.34 40.15
C GLU A 435 -3.77 -22.18 41.25
N THR A 436 -5.09 -22.34 41.20
CA THR A 436 -5.80 -23.21 42.14
C THR A 436 -5.40 -24.68 42.00
N GLY A 437 -5.16 -25.16 40.77
CA GLY A 437 -4.60 -26.48 40.50
C GLY A 437 -3.19 -26.66 41.08
N GLN A 438 -2.33 -25.65 40.95
CA GLN A 438 -0.98 -25.65 41.52
C GLN A 438 -1.02 -25.68 43.05
N ILE A 439 -1.85 -24.83 43.68
CA ILE A 439 -2.04 -24.82 45.13
C ILE A 439 -2.55 -26.19 45.62
N ALA A 440 -3.49 -26.81 44.88
CA ALA A 440 -3.96 -28.15 45.20
C ALA A 440 -2.84 -29.21 45.10
N LEU A 441 -1.99 -29.15 44.09
CA LEU A 441 -0.83 -30.04 43.94
C LEU A 441 0.20 -29.84 45.05
N GLU A 442 0.52 -28.59 45.41
CA GLU A 442 1.42 -28.27 46.53
C GLU A 442 0.85 -28.81 47.85
N ASN A 443 -0.45 -28.66 48.08
CA ASN A 443 -1.13 -29.22 49.25
C ASN A 443 -1.09 -30.76 49.26
N CYS A 444 -1.32 -31.42 48.12
CA CYS A 444 -1.18 -32.88 48.00
C CYS A 444 0.25 -33.34 48.25
N MET A 445 1.25 -32.64 47.71
CA MET A 445 2.67 -32.94 47.91
C MET A 445 3.08 -32.78 49.38
N ASN A 446 2.64 -31.70 50.03
CA ASN A 446 2.86 -31.49 51.46
C ASN A 446 2.17 -32.58 52.31
N SER A 447 0.97 -33.01 51.92
CA SER A 447 0.28 -34.13 52.57
C SER A 447 1.02 -35.45 52.38
N LEU A 448 1.57 -35.72 51.20
CA LEU A 448 2.37 -36.92 50.92
C LEU A 448 3.66 -36.91 51.74
N GLN A 449 4.39 -35.79 51.80
CA GLN A 449 5.56 -35.64 52.68
C GLN A 449 5.20 -35.84 54.16
N GLY A 450 4.02 -35.36 54.58
CA GLY A 450 3.50 -35.59 55.93
C GLY A 450 3.24 -37.08 56.21
N ILE A 451 2.68 -37.80 55.24
CA ILE A 451 2.49 -39.25 55.32
C ILE A 451 3.85 -39.97 55.35
N ASP A 452 4.80 -39.55 54.51
CA ASP A 452 6.13 -40.15 54.42
C ASP A 452 6.92 -40.03 55.73
N ARG A 453 6.81 -38.86 56.39
CA ARG A 453 7.29 -38.64 57.76
C ARG A 453 6.67 -39.59 58.77
N LEU A 454 5.37 -39.84 58.68
CA LEU A 454 4.67 -40.78 59.58
C LEU A 454 5.06 -42.24 59.33
N LEU A 455 5.41 -42.59 58.09
CA LEU A 455 5.94 -43.90 57.72
C LEU A 455 7.42 -44.10 58.08
N GLY A 456 8.10 -43.06 58.58
CA GLY A 456 9.48 -43.14 59.04
C GLY A 456 10.54 -43.15 57.93
N GLN A 457 10.17 -42.90 56.67
CA GLN A 457 11.12 -42.92 55.55
C GLN A 457 12.07 -41.70 55.54
N ASP A 458 11.73 -40.63 56.27
CA ASP A 458 12.60 -39.45 56.44
C ASP A 458 13.81 -39.73 57.39
N GLU A 459 13.79 -40.81 58.18
CA GLU A 459 14.93 -41.21 59.03
C GLU A 459 16.00 -42.00 58.25
N ASP A 460 15.61 -42.70 57.17
CA ASP A 460 16.54 -43.49 56.35
C ASP A 460 17.38 -42.61 55.41
N ALA A 461 16.95 -41.38 55.11
CA ALA A 461 17.73 -40.43 54.31
C ALA A 461 18.83 -39.70 55.09
N LYS A 462 18.86 -39.80 56.44
CA LYS A 462 19.89 -39.14 57.28
C LYS A 462 21.04 -40.06 57.70
N LEU A 463 20.99 -41.35 57.37
CA LEU A 463 22.02 -42.33 57.77
C LEU A 463 23.01 -42.69 56.64
N ASP A 464 22.92 -42.06 55.47
CA ASP A 464 23.82 -42.36 54.32
C ASP A 464 24.72 -41.17 53.90
N GLU A 465 24.77 -40.08 54.69
CA GLU A 465 25.66 -38.93 54.48
C GLU A 465 26.76 -38.90 55.55
N GLY A 466 27.66 -39.89 55.50
CA GLY A 466 28.66 -40.04 56.55
C GLY A 466 29.87 -40.91 56.23
N ASP A 467 30.40 -40.95 55.00
CA ASP A 467 31.85 -41.16 54.76
C ASP A 467 32.26 -40.94 53.29
N ALA A 468 32.83 -39.77 53.01
CA ALA A 468 33.74 -39.39 51.92
C ALA A 468 33.45 -37.92 51.55
N GLY A 469 34.27 -36.93 51.90
CA GLY A 469 35.66 -36.89 51.49
C GLY A 469 35.87 -35.73 50.51
N SER A 470 36.05 -34.53 51.08
CA SER A 470 36.87 -33.43 50.57
C SER A 470 36.39 -32.53 49.42
N SER A 471 36.58 -31.23 49.68
CA SER A 471 36.97 -30.15 48.75
C SER A 471 36.12 -29.89 47.52
N LEU A 472 35.53 -28.69 47.41
CA LEU A 472 36.23 -27.50 46.90
C LEU A 472 35.22 -26.34 46.73
N GLU A 473 35.77 -25.13 46.86
CA GLU A 473 35.19 -23.80 46.68
C GLU A 473 34.21 -23.59 45.50
N LYS A 474 33.15 -22.79 45.75
CA LYS A 474 32.51 -21.82 44.83
C LYS A 474 31.25 -21.28 45.53
N ASP A 475 31.13 -20.03 45.95
CA ASP A 475 31.23 -18.76 45.23
C ASP A 475 30.41 -18.67 43.93
N GLY A 476 29.54 -17.66 43.85
CA GLY A 476 28.90 -17.22 42.60
C GLY A 476 27.43 -17.60 42.37
N ARG A 477 26.51 -17.05 43.18
CA ARG A 477 25.11 -16.83 42.77
C ARG A 477 25.06 -15.67 41.76
N ARG A 478 24.62 -15.92 40.52
CA ARG A 478 23.74 -15.04 39.72
C ARG A 478 23.54 -15.60 38.31
N GLY A 479 22.29 -15.64 37.88
CA GLY A 479 21.95 -15.49 36.47
C GLY A 479 20.80 -16.37 35.99
N GLY A 480 19.66 -15.73 35.74
CA GLY A 480 18.98 -15.89 34.46
C GLY A 480 17.99 -17.03 34.35
N GLU A 481 16.72 -16.66 34.54
CA GLU A 481 15.64 -17.18 33.71
C GLU A 481 16.05 -17.11 32.23
N GLU A 482 15.86 -18.20 31.49
CA GLU A 482 15.20 -18.12 30.20
C GLU A 482 14.72 -19.49 29.73
N THR A 483 13.53 -19.44 29.19
CA THR A 483 12.65 -20.52 28.77
C THR A 483 13.09 -21.07 27.41
N SER A 484 13.04 -22.38 27.24
CA SER A 484 12.91 -22.98 25.92
C SER A 484 12.21 -24.33 26.01
N PHE A 485 10.89 -24.31 25.85
CA PHE A 485 10.13 -25.49 25.47
C PHE A 485 10.29 -25.70 23.97
N ARG A 486 11.00 -26.76 23.59
CA ARG A 486 10.91 -27.37 22.26
C ARG A 486 10.79 -28.88 22.46
N GLY A 487 9.63 -29.40 22.08
CA GLY A 487 9.25 -30.79 22.31
C GLY A 487 9.92 -31.79 21.37
N ALA A 488 9.60 -33.07 21.57
CA ALA A 488 9.39 -34.08 20.54
C ALA A 488 9.15 -35.46 21.19
N ASN A 489 8.20 -36.19 20.60
CA ASN A 489 8.11 -37.67 20.48
C ASN A 489 7.83 -38.47 21.77
N LYS A 490 6.78 -39.29 21.90
CA LYS A 490 6.20 -40.35 21.03
C LYS A 490 7.16 -41.53 20.83
N ASP A 491 7.06 -42.51 21.73
CA ASP A 491 7.35 -43.95 21.53
C ASP A 491 6.67 -44.71 22.69
N LYS A 492 5.66 -45.57 22.46
CA LYS A 492 5.77 -47.02 22.18
C LYS A 492 6.74 -47.75 23.11
N GLU A 493 6.24 -48.27 24.23
CA GLU A 493 6.92 -49.35 24.94
C GLU A 493 6.08 -50.63 25.03
N LYS A 494 6.78 -51.69 24.64
CA LYS A 494 6.42 -53.08 24.51
C LYS A 494 6.68 -53.74 25.87
N GLY A 495 5.78 -54.63 26.29
CA GLY A 495 5.81 -55.25 27.62
C GLY A 495 7.12 -55.92 27.99
N ARG A 496 7.49 -55.76 29.26
CA ARG A 496 8.42 -56.64 29.98
C ARG A 496 7.89 -56.84 31.39
N ALA A 497 7.59 -58.08 31.74
CA ALA A 497 7.12 -58.46 33.07
C ALA A 497 8.24 -58.26 34.12
N PRO A 498 7.93 -57.76 35.34
CA PRO A 498 8.92 -57.61 36.39
C PRO A 498 9.17 -58.92 37.13
N MET A 499 10.45 -59.15 37.38
CA MET A 499 11.02 -60.23 38.18
C MET A 499 10.62 -60.05 39.65
N GLN A 500 9.92 -61.03 40.21
CA GLN A 500 9.46 -61.03 41.59
C GLN A 500 10.64 -61.10 42.58
N ARG A 501 10.70 -60.17 43.53
CA ARG A 501 11.56 -60.28 44.72
C ARG A 501 10.76 -60.92 45.87
N PRO A 502 11.31 -61.90 46.60
CA PRO A 502 10.62 -62.49 47.74
C PRO A 502 10.64 -61.50 48.91
N GLY A 503 9.47 -61.02 49.34
CA GLY A 503 9.33 -60.16 50.52
C GLY A 503 8.44 -58.94 50.38
N ASP A 504 7.65 -58.82 49.31
CA ASP A 504 6.78 -57.66 49.12
C ASP A 504 5.45 -57.82 49.90
N PRO A 505 5.14 -56.95 50.89
CA PRO A 505 3.92 -57.04 51.72
C PRO A 505 2.60 -56.95 50.94
N TRP A 506 2.65 -56.54 49.67
CA TRP A 506 1.49 -56.44 48.77
C TRP A 506 1.06 -57.78 48.14
N SER A 507 1.86 -58.84 48.28
CA SER A 507 1.49 -60.18 47.80
C SER A 507 0.40 -60.86 48.64
N ARG A 508 0.17 -60.38 49.88
CA ARG A 508 -0.85 -60.94 50.80
C ARG A 508 -2.28 -60.42 50.56
N LEU A 509 -2.43 -59.38 49.73
CA LEU A 509 -3.73 -58.78 49.38
C LEU A 509 -4.35 -59.37 48.10
N ARG A 510 -3.57 -60.14 47.33
CA ARG A 510 -4.04 -60.86 46.14
C ARG A 510 -4.16 -62.33 46.50
N GLY A 511 -5.34 -62.73 46.97
CA GLY A 511 -5.63 -64.08 47.44
C GLY A 511 -5.46 -65.14 46.35
N GLU A 512 -4.25 -65.65 46.18
CA GLU A 512 -3.98 -66.89 45.46
C GLU A 512 -3.57 -67.95 46.50
N ILE A 513 -4.57 -68.73 46.91
CA ILE A 513 -4.40 -69.93 47.72
C ILE A 513 -3.80 -71.01 46.81
N LEU A 514 -2.73 -71.64 47.30
CA LEU A 514 -2.10 -72.83 46.73
C LEU A 514 -3.13 -73.93 46.41
N THR A 515 -3.06 -74.46 45.18
CA THR A 515 -3.31 -75.88 44.89
C THR A 515 -2.03 -76.50 44.40
#